data_AF-L1K1B3-F1
#
_entry.id   AF-L1K1B3-F1
#
_cell.length_a   1.000
_cell.length_b   1.000
_cell.length_c   1.000
_cell.angle_alpha   90.00
_cell.angle_beta   90.00
_cell.angle_gamma   90.00
#
_symmetry.space_group_name_H-M   'P 1'
#
loop_
_entity.id
_entity.type
_entity.pdbx_description
1 polymer ?
#
loop_
_entity_poly.entity_id
_entity_poly.type
_entity_poly.pdbx_seq_one_letter_code
_entity_poly.pdbx_strand_id
1 'polypeptide(L)'
;MPKVNKEKLTAIGISAALAYGWVSNVNMSLCVILSWVTFGKSCGLSPLDQGQWPSFLAVYAGFWLACNFLRPFRIALAVAVSPAFDKLIHFLESRLGISQQKATFLLIFLVNVVGTLTLLFGGLFVATRLTGTALLPTKGRLMLP
;
A
#
# COMPACT_ATOMS: atom_id res chain seq x y z
N MET A 1 6.30 -2.75 -37.35
CA MET A 1 5.70 -2.58 -36.01
C MET A 1 4.29 -3.12 -36.04
N PRO A 2 3.85 -3.97 -35.09
CA PRO A 2 2.45 -4.40 -35.02
C PRO A 2 1.57 -3.16 -34.89
N LYS A 3 0.50 -3.05 -35.69
CA LYS A 3 -0.44 -1.92 -35.60
C LYS A 3 -1.11 -1.92 -34.23
N VAL A 4 -0.93 -0.84 -33.49
CA VAL A 4 -1.57 -0.62 -32.20
C VAL A 4 -3.07 -0.39 -32.46
N ASN A 5 -3.91 -1.35 -32.04
CA ASN A 5 -5.38 -1.27 -32.12
C ASN A 5 -5.94 -0.56 -30.86
N LYS A 6 -7.03 0.20 -31.01
CA LYS A 6 -7.72 0.90 -29.91
C LYS A 6 -8.08 -0.04 -28.75
N GLU A 7 -8.55 -1.24 -29.05
CA GLU A 7 -8.90 -2.25 -28.04
C GLU A 7 -7.70 -2.67 -27.18
N LYS A 8 -6.54 -2.88 -27.83
CA LYS A 8 -5.29 -3.19 -27.12
C LYS A 8 -4.81 -2.02 -26.27
N LEU A 9 -4.94 -0.78 -26.76
CA LEU A 9 -4.63 0.42 -25.98
C LEU A 9 -5.53 0.56 -24.76
N THR A 10 -6.83 0.31 -24.89
CA THR A 10 -7.79 0.37 -23.78
C THR A 10 -7.47 -0.70 -22.73
N ALA A 11 -7.16 -1.93 -23.15
CA ALA A 11 -6.76 -2.99 -22.23
C ALA A 11 -5.49 -2.63 -21.44
N ILE A 12 -4.45 -2.14 -22.14
CA ILE A 12 -3.20 -1.67 -21.52
C ILE A 12 -3.47 -0.51 -20.54
N GLY A 13 -4.34 0.42 -20.91
CA GLY A 13 -4.71 1.57 -20.07
C GLY A 13 -5.42 1.16 -18.78
N ILE A 14 -6.32 0.17 -18.85
CA ILE A 14 -6.99 -0.39 -17.67
C ILE A 14 -5.93 -1.05 -16.78
N SER A 15 -5.12 -1.96 -17.30
CA SER A 15 -4.13 -2.68 -16.49
C SER A 15 -3.08 -1.75 -15.87
N ALA A 16 -2.66 -0.70 -16.58
CA ALA A 16 -1.77 0.32 -16.03
C ALA A 16 -2.45 1.14 -14.91
N ALA A 17 -3.72 1.49 -15.04
CA ALA A 17 -4.46 2.18 -13.98
C ALA A 17 -4.63 1.29 -12.73
N LEU A 18 -4.89 -0.01 -12.91
CA LEU A 18 -5.02 -0.96 -11.81
C LEU A 18 -3.68 -1.19 -11.10
N ALA A 19 -2.60 -1.33 -11.87
CA ALA A 19 -1.24 -1.40 -11.36
C ALA A 19 -0.86 -0.13 -10.58
N TYR A 20 -1.28 1.05 -11.06
CA TYR A 20 -1.02 2.31 -10.37
C TYR A 20 -1.71 2.37 -9.00
N GLY A 21 -2.95 1.89 -8.91
CA GLY A 21 -3.67 1.79 -7.62
C GLY A 21 -2.86 1.01 -6.58
N TRP A 22 -2.34 -0.15 -6.97
CA TRP A 22 -1.50 -0.96 -6.09
C TRP A 22 -0.18 -0.28 -5.72
N VAL A 23 0.55 0.24 -6.71
CA VAL A 23 1.82 0.95 -6.47
C VAL A 23 1.62 2.13 -5.52
N SER A 24 0.54 2.88 -5.71
CA SER A 24 0.18 4.00 -4.85
C SER A 24 -0.15 3.53 -3.43
N ASN A 25 -0.91 2.44 -3.29
CA ASN A 25 -1.24 1.87 -1.98
C ASN A 25 0.00 1.38 -1.23
N VAL A 26 0.90 0.67 -1.90
CA VAL A 26 2.19 0.25 -1.32
C VAL A 26 2.97 1.46 -0.81
N ASN A 27 3.11 2.49 -1.65
CA ASN A 27 3.81 3.71 -1.27
C ASN A 27 3.21 4.40 -0.04
N MET A 28 1.88 4.47 0.05
CA MET A 28 1.21 5.12 1.19
C MET A 28 1.23 4.25 2.46
N SER A 29 1.11 2.93 2.34
CA SER A 29 1.29 2.02 3.48
C SER A 29 2.70 2.15 4.07
N LEU A 30 3.73 2.17 3.22
CA LEU A 30 5.11 2.39 3.66
C LEU A 30 5.30 3.76 4.30
N CYS A 31 4.69 4.82 3.74
CA CYS A 31 4.68 6.15 4.32
C CYS A 31 4.15 6.14 5.77
N VAL A 32 3.00 5.51 6.00
CA VAL A 32 2.40 5.40 7.34
C VAL A 32 3.29 4.58 8.28
N ILE A 33 3.81 3.43 7.83
CA ILE A 33 4.69 2.57 8.64
C ILE A 33 5.96 3.32 9.06
N LEU A 34 6.63 3.98 8.13
CA LEU A 34 7.83 4.76 8.39
C LEU A 34 7.55 5.93 9.34
N SER A 35 6.43 6.62 9.15
CA SER A 35 6.01 7.71 10.02
C SER A 35 5.77 7.21 11.45
N TRP A 36 5.10 6.05 11.60
CA TRP A 36 4.81 5.44 12.89
C TRP A 36 6.07 5.08 13.65
N VAL A 37 7.00 4.40 12.99
CA VAL A 37 8.28 4.00 13.60
C VAL A 37 9.13 5.21 13.93
N THR A 38 9.21 6.20 13.04
CA THR A 38 9.98 7.43 13.25
C THR A 38 9.45 8.20 14.47
N PHE A 39 8.14 8.38 14.54
CA PHE A 39 7.48 8.99 15.69
C PHE A 39 7.77 8.21 16.96
N GLY A 40 7.54 6.90 16.97
CA GLY A 40 7.78 6.04 18.13
C GLY A 40 9.22 6.06 18.61
N LYS A 41 10.21 6.15 17.70
CA LYS A 41 11.62 6.31 18.07
C LYS A 41 11.95 7.68 18.66
N SER A 42 11.23 8.73 18.26
CA SER A 42 11.51 10.09 18.75
C SER A 42 11.02 10.36 20.17
N CYS A 43 9.93 9.73 20.61
CA CYS A 43 9.30 10.02 21.91
C CYS A 43 9.01 8.79 22.78
N GLY A 44 9.19 7.57 22.27
CA GLY A 44 8.91 6.33 23.00
C GLY A 44 7.42 6.01 23.17
N LEU A 45 6.52 6.78 22.58
CA LEU A 45 5.06 6.60 22.67
C LEU A 45 4.47 6.08 21.36
N SER A 46 3.26 5.51 21.43
CA SER A 46 2.46 5.21 20.25
C SER A 46 1.75 6.49 19.77
N PRO A 47 1.55 6.67 18.45
CA PRO A 47 0.62 7.67 17.92
C PRO A 47 -0.80 7.57 18.50
N LEU A 48 -1.16 6.37 19.01
CA LEU A 48 -2.45 6.10 19.63
C LEU A 48 -2.51 6.53 21.11
N ASP A 49 -1.40 6.94 21.72
CA ASP A 49 -1.44 7.56 23.04
C ASP A 49 -2.17 8.91 23.00
N GLN A 50 -2.88 9.23 24.08
CA GLN A 50 -3.71 10.44 24.14
C GLN A 50 -2.87 11.71 23.88
N GLY A 51 -3.35 12.54 22.96
CA GLY A 51 -2.71 13.81 22.60
C GLY A 51 -1.54 13.72 21.62
N GLN A 52 -1.18 12.52 21.12
CA GLN A 52 -0.01 12.34 20.24
C GLN A 52 -0.30 12.55 18.74
N TRP A 53 -1.57 12.57 18.34
CA TRP A 53 -1.98 12.74 16.94
C TRP A 53 -1.38 13.96 16.24
N PRO A 54 -1.35 15.19 16.82
CA PRO A 54 -0.76 16.35 16.14
C PRO A 54 0.73 16.15 15.82
N SER A 55 1.50 15.64 16.78
CA SER A 55 2.93 15.39 16.61
C SER A 55 3.20 14.26 15.60
N PHE A 56 2.39 13.19 15.64
CA PHE A 56 2.46 12.13 14.63
C PHE A 56 2.13 12.66 13.23
N LEU A 57 1.08 13.47 13.09
CA LEU A 57 0.66 14.04 11.81
C LEU A 57 1.72 14.98 11.23
N ALA A 58 2.49 15.69 12.07
CA ALA A 58 3.63 16.49 11.61
C ALA A 58 4.72 15.61 10.98
N VAL A 59 5.08 14.49 11.62
CA VAL A 59 6.03 13.51 11.06
C VAL A 59 5.48 12.91 9.76
N TYR A 60 4.22 12.48 9.78
CA TYR A 60 3.55 11.91 8.61
C TYR A 60 3.47 12.89 7.45
N ALA A 61 3.20 14.17 7.70
CA ALA A 61 3.16 15.21 6.67
C ALA A 61 4.51 15.34 5.94
N GLY A 62 5.63 15.23 6.67
CA GLY A 62 6.97 15.23 6.08
C GLY A 62 7.18 14.06 5.10
N PHE A 63 6.87 12.83 5.54
CA PHE A 63 6.95 11.65 4.66
C PHE A 63 5.96 11.71 3.50
N TRP A 64 4.76 12.23 3.74
CA TRP A 64 3.73 12.40 2.73
C TRP A 64 4.18 13.37 1.64
N LEU A 65 4.80 14.50 1.99
CA LEU A 65 5.38 15.44 1.02
C LEU A 65 6.45 14.75 0.18
N ALA A 66 7.38 14.02 0.80
CA ALA A 66 8.40 13.25 0.08
C ALA A 66 7.78 12.22 -0.88
N CYS A 67 6.75 11.51 -0.44
CA CYS A 67 6.00 10.56 -1.27
C CYS A 67 5.32 11.21 -2.48
N ASN A 68 4.91 12.48 -2.38
CA ASN A 68 4.31 13.19 -3.50
C ASN A 68 5.32 13.53 -4.60
N PHE A 69 6.59 13.74 -4.26
CA PHE A 69 7.66 13.88 -5.25
C PHE A 69 7.90 12.59 -6.04
N LEU A 70 7.57 11.43 -5.47
CA LEU A 70 7.67 10.12 -6.14
C LEU A 70 6.52 9.84 -7.10
N ARG A 71 5.53 10.74 -7.25
CA ARG A 71 4.37 10.54 -8.14
C ARG A 71 4.75 10.11 -9.57
N PRO A 72 5.69 10.77 -10.28
CA PRO A 72 6.07 10.36 -11.63
C PRO A 72 6.67 8.95 -11.67
N PHE A 73 7.49 8.62 -10.67
CA PHE A 73 8.08 7.30 -10.54
C PHE A 73 7.02 6.22 -10.31
N ARG A 74 5.96 6.50 -9.55
CA ARG A 74 4.84 5.56 -9.36
C ARG A 74 4.10 5.26 -10.65
N ILE A 75 3.92 6.27 -11.51
CA ILE A 75 3.30 6.08 -12.83
C ILE A 75 4.21 5.21 -13.71
N ALA A 76 5.51 5.51 -13.75
CA ALA A 76 6.48 4.71 -14.50
C ALA A 76 6.52 3.25 -14.03
N LEU A 77 6.54 3.03 -12.71
CA LEU A 77 6.51 1.70 -12.11
C LEU A 77 5.21 0.96 -12.42
N ALA A 78 4.06 1.65 -12.38
CA ALA A 78 2.77 1.07 -12.73
C ALA A 78 2.74 0.56 -14.18
N VAL A 79 3.28 1.33 -15.12
CA VAL A 79 3.42 0.91 -16.52
C VAL A 79 4.37 -0.28 -16.63
N ALA A 80 5.49 -0.28 -15.89
CA ALA A 80 6.46 -1.37 -15.93
C ALA A 80 5.89 -2.70 -15.38
N VAL A 81 5.03 -2.65 -14.36
CA VAL A 81 4.44 -3.85 -13.74
C VAL A 81 3.10 -4.26 -14.34
N SER A 82 2.49 -3.45 -15.21
CA SER A 82 1.19 -3.77 -15.82
C SER A 82 1.14 -5.13 -16.53
N PRO A 83 2.21 -5.63 -17.21
CA PRO A 83 2.16 -6.96 -17.83
C PRO A 83 2.08 -8.10 -16.80
N ALA A 84 2.54 -7.87 -15.57
CA ALA A 84 2.40 -8.85 -14.49
C ALA A 84 0.94 -8.91 -14.02
N PHE A 85 0.24 -7.77 -13.97
CA PHE A 85 -1.20 -7.74 -13.67
C PHE A 85 -2.01 -8.47 -14.72
N ASP A 86 -1.71 -8.29 -16.01
CA ASP A 86 -2.38 -9.03 -17.10
C ASP A 86 -2.22 -10.55 -16.92
N LYS A 87 -1.00 -11.02 -16.61
CA LYS A 87 -0.74 -12.44 -16.35
C LYS A 87 -1.51 -12.96 -15.13
N LEU A 88 -1.62 -12.16 -14.07
CA LEU A 88 -2.38 -12.54 -12.87
C LEU A 88 -3.88 -12.60 -13.15
N ILE A 89 -4.43 -11.69 -13.95
CA ILE A 89 -5.84 -11.72 -14.37
C ILE A 89 -6.12 -13.02 -15.13
N HIS A 90 -5.30 -13.35 -16.14
CA HIS A 90 -5.47 -14.60 -16.89
C HIS A 90 -5.24 -15.86 -16.05
N PHE A 91 -4.33 -15.80 -15.08
CA PHE A 91 -4.17 -16.88 -14.11
C PHE A 91 -5.44 -17.07 -13.28
N LEU A 92 -6.04 -16.01 -12.75
CA LEU A 92 -7.29 -16.11 -11.99
C LEU A 92 -8.46 -16.57 -12.86
N GLU A 93 -8.55 -16.04 -14.08
CA GLU A 93 -9.54 -16.43 -15.08
C GLU A 93 -9.50 -17.95 -15.35
N SER A 94 -8.32 -18.46 -15.72
CA SER A 94 -8.12 -19.88 -16.03
C SER A 94 -8.26 -20.81 -14.83
N ARG A 95 -7.82 -20.37 -13.63
CA ARG A 95 -7.85 -21.21 -12.42
C ARG A 95 -9.22 -21.29 -11.77
N LEU A 96 -10.01 -20.23 -11.87
CA LEU A 96 -11.34 -20.17 -11.26
C LEU A 96 -12.46 -20.41 -12.27
N GLY A 97 -12.16 -20.46 -13.57
CA GLY A 97 -13.15 -20.63 -14.64
C GLY A 97 -14.15 -19.47 -14.70
N ILE A 98 -13.73 -18.26 -14.30
CA ILE A 98 -14.56 -17.05 -14.27
C ILE A 98 -14.29 -16.17 -15.49
N SER A 99 -15.19 -15.25 -15.82
CA SER A 99 -14.95 -14.29 -16.91
C SER A 99 -13.80 -13.34 -16.59
N GLN A 100 -13.09 -12.88 -17.62
CA GLN A 100 -12.03 -11.88 -17.50
C GLN A 100 -12.43 -10.67 -16.65
N GLN A 101 -13.66 -10.15 -16.81
CA GLN A 101 -14.15 -9.04 -16.00
C GLN A 101 -14.20 -9.38 -14.50
N LYS A 102 -14.72 -10.56 -14.13
CA LYS A 102 -14.76 -11.02 -12.73
C LYS A 102 -13.35 -11.24 -12.18
N ALA A 103 -12.45 -11.83 -12.98
CA ALA A 103 -11.05 -12.02 -12.60
C ALA A 103 -10.34 -10.68 -12.34
N THR A 104 -10.57 -9.68 -13.18
CA THR A 104 -10.07 -8.31 -12.98
C THR A 104 -10.60 -7.70 -11.68
N PHE A 105 -11.91 -7.73 -11.44
CA PHE A 105 -12.49 -7.21 -10.19
C PHE A 105 -11.93 -7.92 -8.95
N LEU A 106 -11.81 -9.24 -9.02
CA LEU A 106 -11.23 -10.04 -7.93
C LEU A 106 -9.78 -9.64 -7.66
N LEU A 107 -8.96 -9.50 -8.69
CA LEU A 107 -7.57 -9.09 -8.53
C LEU A 107 -7.47 -7.69 -7.91
N ILE A 108 -8.30 -6.74 -8.37
CA ILE A 108 -8.32 -5.38 -7.83
C ILE A 108 -8.64 -5.41 -6.35
N PHE A 109 -9.69 -6.14 -5.96
CA PHE A 109 -10.09 -6.25 -4.56
C PHE A 109 -8.98 -6.90 -3.71
N LEU A 110 -8.43 -8.01 -4.16
CA LEU A 110 -7.35 -8.71 -3.47
C LEU A 110 -6.11 -7.83 -3.31
N VAL A 111 -5.71 -7.12 -4.34
CA VAL A 111 -4.45 -6.37 -4.33
C VAL A 111 -4.61 -5.02 -3.64
N ASN A 112 -5.70 -4.29 -3.89
CA ASN A 112 -5.89 -2.93 -3.36
C ASN A 112 -6.57 -2.89 -1.99
N VAL A 113 -7.35 -3.90 -1.62
CA VAL A 113 -7.98 -3.96 -0.30
C VAL A 113 -7.20 -4.92 0.58
N VAL A 114 -7.21 -6.21 0.26
CA VAL A 114 -6.60 -7.22 1.11
C VAL A 114 -5.10 -7.00 1.22
N GLY A 115 -4.40 -6.88 0.10
CA GLY A 115 -2.95 -6.65 0.04
C GLY A 115 -2.52 -5.37 0.75
N THR A 116 -3.26 -4.28 0.57
CA THR A 116 -2.98 -3.00 1.25
C THR A 116 -3.15 -3.10 2.75
N LEU A 117 -4.23 -3.71 3.24
CA LEU A 117 -4.48 -3.87 4.67
C LEU A 117 -3.46 -4.84 5.30
N THR A 118 -3.14 -5.94 4.62
CA THR A 118 -2.11 -6.88 5.04
C THR A 118 -0.75 -6.19 5.12
N LEU A 119 -0.37 -5.40 4.11
CA LEU A 119 0.88 -4.66 4.13
C LEU A 119 0.90 -3.61 5.24
N LEU A 120 -0.18 -2.85 5.43
CA LEU A 120 -0.24 -1.80 6.44
C LEU A 120 -0.19 -2.39 7.85
N PHE A 121 -1.13 -3.27 8.20
CA PHE A 121 -1.22 -3.81 9.57
C PHE A 121 -0.12 -4.82 9.86
N GLY A 122 0.18 -5.71 8.92
CA GLY A 122 1.28 -6.66 9.04
C GLY A 122 2.63 -5.95 9.06
N GLY A 123 2.82 -4.94 8.19
CA GLY A 123 4.02 -4.12 8.16
C GLY A 123 4.21 -3.30 9.44
N LEU A 124 3.15 -2.68 9.97
CA LEU A 124 3.19 -2.02 11.28
C LEU A 124 3.55 -3.00 12.38
N PHE A 125 2.90 -4.16 12.43
CA PHE A 125 3.19 -5.20 13.42
C PHE A 125 4.65 -5.64 13.38
N VAL A 126 5.17 -5.99 12.20
CA VAL A 126 6.56 -6.42 12.03
C VAL A 126 7.52 -5.27 12.34
N ALA A 127 7.32 -4.10 11.75
CA ALA A 127 8.24 -2.97 11.91
C ALA A 127 8.33 -2.52 13.37
N THR A 128 7.21 -2.36 14.06
CA THR A 128 7.22 -1.95 15.48
C THR A 128 7.93 -2.95 16.38
N ARG A 129 7.79 -4.26 16.13
CA ARG A 129 8.53 -5.31 16.86
C ARG A 129 10.03 -5.28 16.56
N LEU A 130 10.41 -5.14 15.29
CA LEU A 130 11.82 -5.07 14.89
C LEU A 130 12.50 -3.82 15.43
N THR A 131 11.78 -2.70 15.56
CA THR A 131 12.35 -1.44 16.03
C THR A 131 12.14 -1.14 17.51
N GLY A 132 11.43 -2.01 18.23
CA GLY A 132 11.09 -1.81 19.64
C GLY A 132 10.15 -0.63 19.91
N THR A 133 9.40 -0.16 18.91
CA THR A 133 8.47 0.96 19.05
C THR A 133 7.08 0.50 19.46
N ALA A 134 6.30 1.39 20.09
CA ALA A 134 4.96 1.07 20.54
C ALA A 134 3.96 1.06 19.37
N LEU A 135 3.36 -0.11 19.12
CA LEU A 135 2.21 -0.23 18.22
C LEU A 135 0.92 0.24 18.91
N LEU A 136 0.67 -0.25 20.12
CA LEU A 136 -0.53 0.06 20.90
C LEU A 136 -0.25 1.16 21.94
N PRO A 137 -1.28 1.84 22.47
CA PRO A 137 -1.12 2.85 23.52
C PRO A 137 -0.28 2.33 24.69
N THR A 138 0.70 3.12 25.09
CA THR A 138 1.69 2.75 26.10
C THR A 138 1.09 2.86 27.50
N LYS A 139 0.20 3.84 27.71
CA LYS A 139 -0.44 4.12 29.01
C LYS A 139 -1.47 3.08 29.51
N GLY A 140 -1.66 1.97 28.80
CA GLY A 140 -2.51 0.85 29.25
C GLY A 140 -1.77 -0.44 29.63
N ARG A 141 -0.44 -0.50 29.45
CA ARG A 141 0.36 -1.73 29.68
C ARG A 141 0.85 -1.90 31.14
N LEU A 142 0.60 -0.91 32.01
CA LEU A 142 1.01 -0.90 33.42
C LEU A 142 -0.06 -1.43 34.41
N MET A 143 -1.12 -2.08 33.93
CA MET A 143 -2.15 -2.69 34.77
C MET A 143 -2.43 -4.15 34.38
N LEU A 144 -1.38 -4.97 34.34
CA LEU A 144 -1.53 -6.41 34.55
C LEU A 144 -0.66 -6.76 35.76
N PRO A 145 -1.26 -7.20 36.89
CA PRO A 145 -0.50 -7.69 38.04
C PRO A 145 0.30 -8.94 37.68
#